data_AF-A0A3C2AD76-F1
#
_entry.id   AF-A0A3C2AD76-F1
#
_cell.length_a   1.000
_cell.length_b   1.000
_cell.length_c   1.000
_cell.angle_alpha   90.00
_cell.angle_beta   90.00
_cell.angle_gamma   90.00
#
_symmetry.space_group_name_H-M   'P 1'
#
loop_
_entity.id
_entity.type
_entity.pdbx_description
1 polymer ?
#
loop_
_entity_poly.entity_id
_entity_poly.type
_entity_poly.pdbx_seq_one_letter_code
_entity_poly.pdbx_strand_id
1 'polypeptide(L)'
;FVVFKITSSISGSRNNRIALVVAAIVLSHFFLDVIVHRPDLPLFGDDSYKLGLGLWNYVISSSLIEILILVAGLWLYLKSTKSITFGGKYGMIIFAVFLIMMQMASLFMPPPPDIRGFATFGLVYQLMVVGVVSWLDRKRG
;
A
#
# COMPACT_ATOMS: atom_id res chain seq x y z
N PHE A 1 13.55 7.83 16.34
CA PHE A 1 14.23 6.59 15.95
C PHE A 1 13.32 5.90 14.95
N VAL A 2 13.60 5.76 13.66
CA VAL A 2 14.86 5.60 12.95
C VAL A 2 14.68 6.26 11.58
N VAL A 3 15.29 7.43 11.38
CA VAL A 3 15.83 7.77 10.07
C VAL A 3 16.88 6.71 9.81
N PHE A 4 16.72 5.99 8.71
CA PHE A 4 17.61 4.95 8.21
C PHE A 4 19.06 5.30 8.57
N LYS A 5 19.65 4.51 9.48
CA LYS A 5 21.08 4.56 9.77
C LYS A 5 21.78 3.91 8.59
N ILE A 6 21.83 4.66 7.50
CA ILE A 6 22.74 4.44 6.38
C ILE A 6 24.12 4.47 7.03
N THR A 7 24.88 3.39 6.87
CA THR A 7 26.15 3.10 7.55
C THR A 7 26.03 2.43 8.94
N SER A 8 25.86 1.10 8.93
CA SER A 8 26.63 0.24 9.83
C SER A 8 26.67 -1.19 9.29
N SER A 9 27.89 -1.72 9.20
CA SER A 9 28.35 -3.05 8.76
C SER A 9 27.27 -4.11 8.52
N ILE A 10 27.10 -4.49 7.25
CA ILE A 10 26.12 -5.46 6.77
C ILE A 10 26.72 -6.87 6.86
N SER A 11 26.57 -7.56 8.00
CA SER A 11 26.70 -9.02 8.01
C SER A 11 26.02 -9.63 9.24
N GLY A 12 25.05 -10.52 9.02
CA GLY A 12 24.37 -11.29 10.05
C GLY A 12 23.15 -12.05 9.51
N SER A 13 22.90 -13.26 10.01
CA SER A 13 21.80 -14.15 9.53
C SER A 13 20.40 -13.54 9.65
N ARG A 14 20.16 -12.69 10.66
CA ARG A 14 18.91 -11.93 10.83
C ARG A 14 18.72 -10.90 9.70
N ASN A 15 19.80 -10.25 9.26
CA ASN A 15 19.74 -9.26 8.19
C ASN A 15 19.49 -9.93 6.83
N ASN A 16 20.08 -11.10 6.60
CA ASN A 16 19.79 -11.90 5.41
C ASN A 16 18.32 -12.31 5.35
N ARG A 17 17.71 -12.68 6.49
CA ARG A 17 16.27 -12.99 6.56
C ARG A 17 15.41 -11.78 6.23
N ILE A 18 15.73 -10.59 6.77
CA ILE A 18 15.00 -9.36 6.45
C ILE A 18 15.12 -9.03 4.96
N ALA A 19 16.33 -9.11 4.40
CA ALA A 19 16.57 -8.86 2.98
C ALA A 19 15.78 -9.83 2.09
N LEU A 20 15.73 -11.12 2.43
CA LEU A 20 14.92 -12.11 1.73
C LEU A 20 13.42 -11.83 1.80
N VAL A 21 12.91 -11.41 2.97
CA VAL A 21 11.49 -11.04 3.12
C VAL A 21 11.17 -9.81 2.27
N VAL A 22 12.01 -8.77 2.30
CA VAL A 22 11.81 -7.58 1.47
C VAL A 22 11.88 -7.93 -0.03
N ALA A 23 12.86 -8.73 -0.44
CA ALA A 23 12.98 -9.21 -1.82
C ALA A 23 11.75 -10.01 -2.25
N ALA A 24 11.22 -10.89 -1.38
CA ALA A 24 10.01 -11.64 -1.64
C ALA A 24 8.78 -10.73 -1.78
N ILE A 25 8.66 -9.69 -0.95
CA ILE A 25 7.56 -8.71 -1.05
C ILE A 25 7.64 -7.95 -2.38
N VAL A 26 8.82 -7.42 -2.73
CA VAL A 26 9.04 -6.69 -4.00
C VAL A 26 8.74 -7.60 -5.19
N LEU A 27 9.22 -8.84 -5.16
CA LEU A 27 8.95 -9.81 -6.23
C LEU A 27 7.46 -10.20 -6.31
N SER A 28 6.80 -10.38 -5.16
CA SER A 28 5.36 -10.71 -5.12
C SER A 28 4.50 -9.61 -5.74
N HIS A 29 4.94 -8.34 -5.62
CA HIS A 29 4.23 -7.20 -6.21
C HIS A 29 4.13 -7.34 -7.72
N PHE A 30 5.22 -7.70 -8.41
CA PHE A 30 5.21 -7.92 -9.86
C PHE A 30 4.17 -8.98 -10.29
N PHE A 31 4.10 -10.11 -9.59
CA PHE A 31 3.11 -11.15 -9.91
C PHE A 31 1.67 -10.71 -9.64
N LEU A 32 1.45 -9.92 -8.58
CA LEU A 32 0.13 -9.32 -8.31
C LEU A 32 -0.23 -8.31 -9.39
N ASP A 33 0.73 -7.54 -9.89
CA ASP A 33 0.50 -6.57 -10.97
C ASP A 33 0.04 -7.28 -12.24
N VAL A 34 0.63 -8.42 -12.60
CA VAL A 34 0.18 -9.23 -13.75
C VAL A 34 -1.30 -9.64 -13.63
N ILE A 35 -1.79 -9.93 -12.43
CA ILE A 35 -3.22 -10.26 -12.22
C ILE A 35 -4.09 -9.01 -12.37
N VAL A 36 -3.62 -7.90 -11.82
CA VAL A 36 -4.40 -6.68 -11.65
C VAL A 36 -4.50 -5.87 -12.95
N HIS A 37 -3.36 -5.68 -13.60
CA HIS A 37 -3.19 -4.84 -14.77
C HIS A 37 -3.94 -5.37 -15.99
N ARG A 38 -4.36 -4.44 -16.85
CA ARG A 38 -4.76 -4.76 -18.23
C ARG A 38 -3.49 -5.19 -18.99
N PRO A 39 -3.56 -5.59 -20.27
CA PRO A 39 -2.36 -5.88 -21.08
C PRO A 39 -1.51 -4.62 -21.37
N ASP A 40 -1.04 -3.96 -20.33
CA ASP A 40 -0.29 -2.71 -20.31
C ASP A 40 1.03 -2.82 -19.54
N LEU A 41 1.32 -3.95 -18.86
CA LEU A 41 2.54 -4.15 -18.08
C LEU A 41 3.69 -4.68 -18.97
N PRO A 42 4.70 -3.86 -19.34
CA PRO A 42 5.81 -4.33 -20.17
C PRO A 42 6.72 -5.30 -19.41
N LEU A 43 7.15 -6.36 -20.08
CA LEU A 43 8.13 -7.32 -19.54
C LEU A 43 9.56 -6.77 -19.52
N PHE A 44 9.97 -6.08 -20.59
CA PHE A 44 11.32 -5.54 -20.79
C PHE A 44 11.30 -4.30 -21.69
N GLY A 45 11.31 -3.10 -21.10
CA GLY A 45 11.23 -1.86 -21.89
C GLY A 45 9.87 -1.70 -22.61
N ASP A 46 9.62 -0.50 -23.14
CA ASP A 46 8.27 -0.10 -23.56
C ASP A 46 7.71 -0.89 -24.76
N ASP A 47 8.60 -1.40 -25.63
CA ASP A 47 8.24 -2.13 -26.86
C ASP A 47 8.09 -3.65 -26.65
N SER A 48 8.17 -4.14 -25.42
CA SER A 48 8.05 -5.57 -25.11
C SER A 48 6.60 -6.07 -25.04
N TYR A 49 6.47 -7.40 -24.99
CA TYR A 49 5.20 -8.06 -24.73
C TYR A 49 4.60 -7.57 -23.40
N LYS A 50 3.34 -7.14 -23.46
CA LYS A 50 2.61 -6.58 -22.32
C LYS A 50 1.79 -7.66 -21.64
N LEU A 51 2.03 -7.87 -20.36
CA LEU A 51 1.30 -8.78 -19.50
C LEU A 51 0.10 -8.10 -18.86
N GLY A 52 -0.87 -8.91 -18.44
CA GLY A 52 -2.04 -8.46 -17.69
C GLY A 52 -3.25 -9.38 -17.85
N LEU A 53 -3.86 -9.80 -16.75
CA LEU A 53 -5.11 -10.58 -16.72
C LEU A 53 -6.36 -9.69 -16.63
N GLY A 54 -6.19 -8.40 -16.34
CA GLY A 54 -7.23 -7.38 -16.50
C GLY A 54 -8.25 -7.32 -15.37
N LEU A 55 -7.87 -7.56 -14.11
CA LEU A 55 -8.80 -7.35 -12.98
C LEU A 55 -9.37 -5.92 -12.95
N TRP A 56 -8.60 -4.92 -13.37
CA TRP A 56 -9.04 -3.53 -13.56
C TRP A 56 -10.15 -3.31 -14.59
N ASN A 57 -10.52 -4.34 -15.37
CA ASN A 57 -11.74 -4.28 -16.19
C ASN A 57 -13.01 -4.40 -15.32
N TYR A 58 -12.89 -4.98 -14.13
CA TYR A 58 -14.00 -5.23 -13.19
C TYR A 58 -13.87 -4.33 -11.97
N VAL A 59 -14.24 -3.06 -12.13
CA VAL A 59 -14.09 -2.01 -11.10
C VAL A 59 -14.65 -2.44 -9.74
N ILE A 60 -15.87 -2.99 -9.71
CA ILE A 60 -16.51 -3.44 -8.46
C ILE A 60 -15.72 -4.57 -7.80
N SER A 61 -15.33 -5.60 -8.57
CA SER A 61 -14.56 -6.73 -8.05
C SER A 61 -13.18 -6.29 -7.53
N SER A 62 -12.49 -5.42 -8.28
CA SER A 62 -11.20 -4.86 -7.88
C SER A 62 -11.31 -4.10 -6.56
N SER A 63 -12.30 -3.20 -6.44
CA SER A 63 -12.52 -2.42 -5.21
C SER A 63 -12.92 -3.29 -4.02
N LEU A 64 -13.71 -4.34 -4.23
CA LEU A 64 -14.05 -5.28 -3.15
C LEU A 64 -12.81 -6.01 -2.64
N ILE A 65 -11.96 -6.50 -3.54
CA ILE A 65 -10.70 -7.18 -3.16
C ILE A 65 -9.78 -6.21 -2.40
N GLU A 66 -9.66 -4.96 -2.85
CA GLU A 66 -8.86 -3.93 -2.18
C GLU A 66 -9.36 -3.64 -0.75
N ILE A 67 -10.66 -3.47 -0.57
CA ILE A 67 -11.27 -3.29 0.76
C ILE A 67 -11.03 -4.52 1.64
N LEU A 68 -11.17 -5.73 1.09
CA LEU A 68 -10.92 -6.96 1.84
C LEU A 68 -9.47 -7.05 2.32
N ILE A 69 -8.50 -6.71 1.46
CA ILE A 69 -7.07 -6.68 1.82
C ILE A 69 -6.83 -5.63 2.92
N LEU A 70 -7.41 -4.43 2.79
CA LEU A 70 -7.28 -3.37 3.79
C LEU A 70 -7.85 -3.80 5.16
N VAL A 71 -9.05 -4.37 5.19
CA VAL A 71 -9.71 -4.84 6.42
C VAL A 71 -8.97 -6.02 7.02
N ALA A 72 -8.51 -6.98 6.21
CA ALA A 72 -7.71 -8.10 6.68
C ALA A 72 -6.37 -7.65 7.27
N GLY A 73 -5.69 -6.70 6.60
CA GLY A 73 -4.46 -6.07 7.09
C GLY A 73 -4.68 -5.34 8.42
N LEU A 74 -5.76 -4.55 8.53
CA LEU A 74 -6.14 -3.89 9.77
C LEU A 74 -6.42 -4.92 10.89
N TRP A 75 -7.14 -6.00 10.59
CA TRP A 75 -7.44 -7.04 11.56
C TRP A 75 -6.16 -7.72 12.09
N LEU A 76 -5.24 -8.10 11.21
CA LEU A 76 -3.94 -8.66 11.59
C LEU A 76 -3.12 -7.68 12.44
N TYR A 77 -3.11 -6.41 12.06
CA TYR A 77 -2.42 -5.35 12.77
C TYR A 77 -3.01 -5.13 14.18
N LEU A 78 -4.33 -5.03 14.32
CA LEU A 78 -5.00 -4.84 15.61
C LEU A 78 -4.84 -6.06 16.53
N LYS A 79 -4.75 -7.27 15.97
CA LYS A 79 -4.47 -8.51 16.71
C LYS A 79 -3.03 -8.54 17.26
N SER A 80 -2.10 -7.91 16.56
CA SER A 80 -0.67 -7.94 16.88
C SER A 80 -0.20 -6.75 17.73
N THR A 81 -1.02 -5.71 17.88
CA THR A 81 -0.67 -4.45 18.59
C THR A 81 -1.59 -4.18 19.78
N LYS A 82 -1.08 -3.52 20.82
CA LYS A 82 -1.86 -3.20 22.03
C LYS A 82 -2.04 -1.70 22.18
N SER A 83 -3.30 -1.27 22.20
CA SER A 83 -3.61 0.15 22.38
C SER A 83 -3.16 0.70 23.73
N ILE A 84 -2.46 1.84 23.70
CA ILE A 84 -1.98 2.55 24.89
C ILE A 84 -2.91 3.72 25.26
N THR A 85 -3.68 4.24 24.29
CA THR A 85 -4.55 5.43 24.45
C THR A 85 -5.90 5.25 23.75
N PHE A 86 -6.90 6.10 24.03
CA PHE A 86 -8.18 6.10 23.30
C PHE A 86 -7.98 6.26 21.78
N GLY A 87 -7.07 7.16 21.39
CA GLY A 87 -6.68 7.35 20.00
C GLY A 87 -5.99 6.13 19.39
N GLY A 88 -5.26 5.34 20.19
CA GLY A 88 -4.75 4.04 19.77
C GLY A 88 -5.89 3.05 19.49
N LYS A 89 -6.93 3.02 20.34
CA LYS A 89 -8.02 2.04 20.25
C LYS A 89 -8.87 2.21 18.99
N TYR A 90 -9.24 3.44 18.66
CA TYR A 90 -10.16 3.75 17.57
C TYR A 90 -9.52 4.41 16.36
N GLY A 91 -8.35 5.04 16.51
CA GLY A 91 -7.76 5.87 15.46
C GLY A 91 -7.49 5.10 14.17
N MET A 92 -6.95 3.87 14.26
CA MET A 92 -6.71 3.03 13.09
C MET A 92 -7.99 2.60 12.38
N ILE A 93 -9.07 2.34 13.14
CA ILE A 93 -10.37 1.97 12.56
C ILE A 93 -10.98 3.17 11.86
N ILE A 94 -10.99 4.35 12.50
CA ILE A 94 -11.48 5.60 11.92
C ILE A 94 -10.71 5.93 10.63
N PHE A 95 -9.38 5.77 10.67
CA PHE A 95 -8.54 6.03 9.51
C PHE A 95 -8.82 5.03 8.37
N ALA A 96 -8.98 3.75 8.66
CA ALA A 96 -9.36 2.76 7.65
C ALA A 96 -10.73 3.05 7.03
N VAL A 97 -11.73 3.43 7.84
CA VAL A 97 -13.05 3.86 7.34
C VAL A 97 -12.92 5.07 6.44
N PHE A 98 -12.10 6.06 6.81
CA PHE A 98 -11.81 7.22 5.97
C PHE A 98 -11.19 6.82 4.63
N LEU A 99 -10.22 5.90 4.61
CA LEU A 99 -9.63 5.40 3.37
C LEU A 99 -10.65 4.67 2.49
N ILE A 100 -11.54 3.86 3.09
CA ILE A 100 -12.64 3.20 2.35
C ILE A 100 -13.58 4.25 1.75
N MET A 101 -13.94 5.30 2.51
CA MET A 101 -14.77 6.39 1.99
C MET A 101 -14.10 7.10 0.80
N MET A 102 -12.79 7.38 0.91
CA MET A 102 -12.02 7.96 -0.19
C MET A 102 -12.01 7.06 -1.42
N GLN A 103 -11.84 5.74 -1.25
CA GLN A 103 -11.91 4.75 -2.32
C GLN A 103 -13.29 4.71 -2.99
N MET A 104 -14.36 4.79 -2.21
CA MET A 104 -15.72 4.83 -2.76
C MET A 104 -15.97 6.13 -3.53
N ALA A 105 -15.46 7.25 -3.04
CA ALA A 105 -15.54 8.53 -3.75
C ALA A 105 -14.75 8.52 -5.07
N SER A 106 -13.60 7.84 -5.12
CA SER A 106 -12.78 7.78 -6.33
C SER A 106 -13.45 7.04 -7.48
N LEU A 107 -14.42 6.15 -7.21
CA LEU A 107 -15.20 5.47 -8.25
C LEU A 107 -16.06 6.42 -9.10
N PHE A 108 -16.38 7.60 -8.58
CA PHE A 108 -17.23 8.59 -9.24
C PHE A 108 -16.45 9.80 -9.75
N MET A 109 -15.12 9.82 -9.56
CA MET A 109 -14.30 10.93 -10.03
C MET A 109 -14.00 10.80 -11.53
N PRO A 110 -14.14 11.88 -12.31
CA PRO A 110 -13.71 11.89 -13.70
C PRO A 110 -12.19 11.69 -13.79
N PRO A 111 -11.68 11.21 -14.94
CA PRO A 111 -10.25 11.11 -15.17
C PRO A 111 -9.54 12.45 -14.91
N PRO A 112 -8.35 12.44 -14.30
CA PRO A 112 -7.62 13.67 -14.02
C PRO A 112 -7.28 14.40 -15.33
N PRO A 113 -7.56 15.72 -15.42
CA PRO A 113 -7.30 16.49 -16.64
C PRO A 113 -5.81 16.81 -16.85
N ASP A 114 -5.00 16.71 -15.79
CA ASP A 114 -3.55 16.98 -15.82
C ASP A 114 -2.77 15.86 -15.11
N ILE A 115 -1.80 15.29 -15.84
CA ILE A 115 -0.95 14.20 -15.38
C ILE A 115 -0.01 14.69 -14.26
N ARG A 116 0.55 15.91 -14.38
CA ARG A 116 1.52 16.42 -13.40
C ARG A 116 0.86 16.71 -12.05
N GLY A 117 -0.32 17.33 -12.07
CA GLY A 117 -1.16 17.54 -10.90
C GLY A 117 -1.54 16.23 -10.23
N PHE A 118 -1.97 15.22 -11.01
CA PHE A 118 -2.30 13.90 -10.48
C PHE A 118 -1.10 13.20 -9.82
N ALA A 119 0.06 13.20 -10.48
CA ALA A 119 1.28 12.61 -9.92
C ALA A 119 1.71 13.31 -8.62
N THR A 120 1.66 14.64 -8.60
CA THR A 120 2.00 15.44 -7.41
C THR A 120 1.05 15.14 -6.26
N PHE A 121 -0.26 15.12 -6.54
CA PHE A 121 -1.28 14.77 -5.57
C PHE A 121 -1.05 13.36 -5.01
N GLY A 122 -0.79 12.37 -5.87
CA GLY A 122 -0.51 10.99 -5.46
C GLY A 122 0.68 10.89 -4.51
N LEU A 123 1.79 11.57 -4.82
CA LEU A 123 2.97 11.61 -3.95
C LEU A 123 2.68 12.25 -2.60
N VAL A 124 1.99 13.40 -2.58
CA VAL A 124 1.62 14.09 -1.34
C VAL A 124 0.67 13.24 -0.50
N TYR A 125 -0.34 12.65 -1.13
CA TYR A 125 -1.28 11.74 -0.49
C TYR A 125 -0.57 10.55 0.15
N GLN A 126 0.37 9.91 -0.57
CA GLN A 126 1.18 8.80 -0.06
C GLN A 126 1.95 9.21 1.21
N LEU A 127 2.63 10.36 1.19
CA LEU A 127 3.39 10.88 2.33
C LEU A 127 2.49 11.20 3.52
N MET A 128 1.32 11.79 3.26
CA MET A 128 0.32 12.09 4.28
C MET A 128 -0.18 10.81 4.94
N VAL A 129 -0.58 9.80 4.16
CA VAL A 129 -1.07 8.50 4.67
C VAL A 129 0.00 7.85 5.55
N VAL A 130 1.25 7.77 5.06
CA VAL A 130 2.38 7.24 5.85
C VAL A 130 2.58 8.03 7.14
N GLY A 131 2.48 9.36 7.10
CA GLY A 131 2.58 10.23 8.27
C GLY A 131 1.51 9.96 9.32
N VAL A 132 0.24 9.87 8.89
CA VAL A 132 -0.90 9.58 9.79
C VAL A 132 -0.78 8.19 10.39
N VAL A 133 -0.50 7.17 9.58
CA VAL A 133 -0.31 5.79 10.06
C VAL A 133 0.84 5.73 11.05
N SER A 134 1.99 6.34 10.75
CA SER A 134 3.15 6.36 11.65
C SER A 134 2.85 7.06 12.98
N TRP A 135 2.00 8.08 12.97
CA TRP A 135 1.57 8.76 14.19
C TRP A 135 0.58 7.92 15.01
N LEU A 136 -0.37 7.25 14.36
CA LEU A 136 -1.31 6.34 15.01
C LEU A 136 -0.61 5.10 15.57
N ASP A 137 0.38 4.59 14.86
CA ASP A 137 1.15 3.41 15.24
C ASP A 137 1.92 3.63 16.56
N ARG A 138 2.53 4.81 16.74
CA ARG A 138 3.16 5.23 18.00
C ARG A 138 2.23 5.18 19.22
N LYS A 139 0.91 5.11 19.03
CA LYS A 139 -0.09 5.00 20.11
C LYS A 139 -0.51 3.56 20.42
N ARG A 140 0.01 2.57 19.68
CA ARG A 140 -0.37 1.14 19.76
C ARG A 140 0.81 0.18 20.01
N GLY A 141 2.02 0.71 20.20
CA GLY A 141 3.19 -0.02 20.69
C GLY A 141 4.06 -0.57 19.58
#